data_AF-M6UWA2-F1
#
_entry.id   AF-M6UWA2-F1
#
_cell.length_a   1.000
_cell.length_b   1.000
_cell.length_c   1.000
_cell.angle_alpha   90.00
_cell.angle_beta   90.00
_cell.angle_gamma   90.00
#
_symmetry.space_group_name_H-M   'P 1'
#
loop_
_entity.id
_entity.type
_entity.pdbx_description
1 polymer ?
#
loop_
_entity_poly.entity_id
_entity_poly.type
_entity_poly.pdbx_seq_one_letter_code
_entity_poly.pdbx_strand_id
1 'polypeptide(L)' 'MTTAERLRQEGKIEGKIEIARNMLLNGASLEFVLSVTGLTEQDLKDCGLL' A
#
# COMPACT_ATOMS: atom_id res chain seq x y z
N MET A 1 -4.45 4.25 22.09
CA MET A 1 -5.16 3.84 20.87
C MET A 1 -6.18 2.79 21.25
N THR A 2 -7.44 3.02 20.92
CA THR A 2 -8.54 2.07 21.13
C THR A 2 -8.51 0.96 20.06
N THR A 3 -9.12 -0.18 20.33
CA THR A 3 -9.22 -1.29 19.37
C THR A 3 -9.84 -0.86 18.03
N ALA A 4 -10.81 0.05 18.06
CA ALA A 4 -11.46 0.58 16.86
C ALA A 4 -10.53 1.46 16.01
N GLU A 5 -9.67 2.26 16.64
CA GLU A 5 -8.69 3.07 15.92
C GLU A 5 -7.63 2.20 15.24
N ARG A 6 -7.20 1.12 15.91
CA ARG A 6 -6.24 0.16 15.35
C ARG A 6 -6.79 -0.55 14.11
N LEU A 7 -8.01 -1.09 14.19
CA LEU A 7 -8.69 -1.74 13.07
C LEU A 7 -8.89 -0.79 11.87
N ARG A 8 -9.25 0.47 12.12
CA ARG A 8 -9.36 1.49 11.06
C ARG A 8 -8.03 1.80 10.39
N GLN A 9 -6.92 1.76 11.13
CA GLN A 9 -5.59 1.97 10.57
C GLN A 9 -5.12 0.77 9.76
N GLU A 10 -5.30 -0.45 10.28
CA GLU A 10 -4.98 -1.71 9.58
C GLU A 10 -5.69 -1.81 8.24
N GLY A 11 -7.01 -1.59 8.19
CA GLY A 11 -7.77 -1.63 6.93
C GLY A 11 -7.37 -0.54 5.93
N LYS A 12 -6.89 0.62 6.41
CA LYS A 12 -6.41 1.70 5.53
C LYS A 12 -5.06 1.36 4.90
N ILE A 13 -4.21 0.63 5.62
CA ILE A 13 -2.93 0.14 5.12
C ILE A 13 -3.17 -0.99 4.10
N GLU A 14 -4.05 -1.93 4.43
CA GLU A 14 -4.36 -3.07 3.55
C GLU A 14 -4.94 -2.62 2.20
N GLY A 15 -5.87 -1.66 2.20
CA GLY A 15 -6.41 -1.09 0.96
C GLY A 15 -5.36 -0.40 0.09
N LYS A 16 -4.36 0.26 0.68
CA LYS A 16 -3.25 0.87 -0.08
C LYS A 16 -2.36 -0.19 -0.73
N ILE A 17 -2.07 -1.28 -0.01
CA ILE A 17 -1.27 -2.40 -0.52
C ILE A 17 -1.98 -3.09 -1.68
N GLU A 18 -3.30 -3.32 -1.57
CA GLU A 18 -4.10 -3.90 -2.64
C GLU A 18 -4.07 -3.03 -3.91
N ILE A 19 -4.25 -1.71 -3.76
CA ILE A 19 -4.17 -0.76 -4.88
C ILE A 19 -2.76 -0.82 -5.51
N ALA A 20 -1.70 -0.78 -4.71
CA ALA A 20 -0.33 -0.85 -5.21
C ALA A 20 -0.07 -2.14 -6.00
N ARG A 21 -0.52 -3.29 -5.46
CA ARG A 21 -0.43 -4.59 -6.13
C ARG A 21 -1.12 -4.58 -7.49
N ASN A 22 -2.37 -4.13 -7.52
CA ASN A 22 -3.16 -4.10 -8.75
C ASN A 22 -2.55 -3.17 -9.78
N MET A 23 -2.02 -2.01 -9.37
CA MET A 23 -1.33 -1.10 -10.28
C MET A 23 -0.08 -1.73 -10.88
N LEU A 24 0.79 -2.34 -10.08
CA LEU A 24 1.99 -3.02 -10.56
C LEU A 24 1.64 -4.17 -11.52
N LEU A 25 0.61 -4.96 -11.19
CA LEU A 25 0.10 -6.04 -12.07
C LEU A 25 -0.43 -5.51 -13.41
N ASN A 26 -0.99 -4.31 -13.44
CA ASN A 26 -1.44 -3.64 -14.66
C ASN A 26 -0.31 -2.89 -15.40
N GLY A 27 0.95 -3.05 -14.99
CA GLY A 27 2.11 -2.46 -15.63
C GLY A 27 2.36 -0.99 -15.28
N ALA A 28 1.76 -0.48 -14.20
CA ALA A 28 2.08 0.86 -13.71
C ALA A 28 3.55 0.94 -13.28
N SER A 29 4.18 2.09 -13.50
CA SER A 29 5.53 2.32 -13.01
C SER A 29 5.56 2.44 -11.50
N LEU A 30 6.68 2.03 -10.89
CA LEU A 30 6.88 2.15 -9.44
C LEU A 30 6.67 3.59 -8.96
N GLU A 31 7.21 4.57 -9.66
CA GLU A 31 7.03 6.00 -9.34
C GLU A 31 5.55 6.42 -9.28
N PHE A 32 4.74 5.96 -10.23
CA PHE A 32 3.31 6.24 -10.26
C PHE A 32 2.59 5.59 -9.07
N VAL A 33 2.94 4.34 -8.74
CA VAL A 33 2.38 3.63 -7.58
C VAL A 33 2.69 4.35 -6.27
N LEU A 34 3.95 4.76 -6.07
CA LEU A 34 4.37 5.51 -4.88
C LEU A 34 3.62 6.86 -4.79
N SER A 35 3.47 7.56 -5.91
CA SER A 35 2.75 8.83 -5.99
C SER A 35 1.26 8.71 -5.62
N VAL A 36 0.56 7.70 -6.15
CA VAL A 36 -0.88 7.55 -5.92
C VAL A 36 -1.20 6.99 -4.54
N THR A 37 -0.45 5.99 -4.09
CA THR A 37 -0.73 5.31 -2.80
C THR A 37 -0.14 6.05 -1.61
N GLY A 38 0.86 6.90 -1.84
CA GLY A 38 1.67 7.54 -0.81
C GLY A 38 2.45 6.53 0.03
N LEU A 39 2.69 5.33 -0.50
CA LEU A 39 3.58 4.34 0.08
C LEU A 39 5.02 4.66 -0.33
N THR A 40 5.97 4.19 0.46
CA THR A 40 7.39 4.21 0.13
C THR A 40 7.81 2.90 -0.54
N GLU A 41 8.99 2.90 -1.18
CA GLU A 41 9.54 1.66 -1.74
C GLU A 41 9.80 0.61 -0.64
N GLN A 42 10.17 1.06 0.56
CA GLN A 42 10.35 0.17 1.71
C GLN A 42 9.03 -0.47 2.13
N ASP A 43 7.93 0.29 2.17
CA ASP A 43 6.61 -0.26 2.48
C ASP A 43 6.23 -1.39 1.50
N LEU A 44 6.55 -1.22 0.22
CA LEU A 44 6.29 -2.23 -0.80
C LEU A 44 7.16 -3.50 -0.60
N LYS A 45 8.43 -3.34 -0.22
CA LYS A 45 9.33 -4.46 0.12
C LYS A 45 8.87 -5.21 1.36
N ASP A 46 8.50 -4.47 2.41
CA ASP A 46 8.03 -5.04 3.68
C ASP A 46 6.72 -5.82 3.49
N CYS A 47 5.91 -5.43 2.50
CA CYS A 47 4.67 -6.11 2.11
C CYS A 47 4.86 -7.20 1.03
N GLY A 48 6.10 -7.43 0.56
CA GLY A 48 6.43 -8.46 -0.44
C GLY A 48 5.91 -8.18 -1.86
N LEU A 49 5.74 -6.90 -2.21
CA LEU A 49 5.38 -6.46 -3.56
C LEU A 49 6.60 -6.18 -4.46
N LEU A 50 7.75 -5.94 -3.85
CA LEU A 50 9.07 -5.77 -4.47
C LEU A 50 10.06 -6.73 -3.81
#